data_AF-A0A6I1ZFS9-F1
#
_entry.id   AF-A0A6I1ZFS9-F1
#
_cell.length_a   1.000
_cell.length_b   1.000
_cell.length_c   1.000
_cell.angle_alpha   90.00
_cell.angle_beta   90.00
_cell.angle_gamma   90.00
#
_symmetry.space_group_name_H-M   'P 1'
#
loop_
_entity.id
_entity.type
_entity.pdbx_description
1 polymer ?
#
loop_
_entity_poly.entity_id
_entity_poly.type
_entity_poly.pdbx_seq_one_letter_code
_entity_poly.pdbx_strand_id
1 'polypeptide(L)' 'MRTVEEEFECVAAGTGITLVPHSVAEQYSRPDISCVPVTDAEPDQVLPAGAAGRRSPLITAFVEAAQSPG' A
#
# COMPACT_ATOMS: atom_id res chain seq x y z
N MET A 1 -0.42 -14.45 -8.16
CA MET A 1 -0.47 -13.14 -7.49
C MET A 1 -1.78 -12.52 -7.94
N ARG A 2 -2.70 -12.30 -7.02
CA ARG A 2 -3.99 -11.68 -7.32
C ARG A 2 -3.82 -10.17 -7.24
N THR A 3 -4.42 -9.41 -8.15
CA THR A 3 -4.33 -7.94 -8.09
C THR A 3 -5.33 -7.37 -7.08
N VAL A 4 -5.14 -6.12 -6.68
CA VAL A 4 -6.08 -5.41 -5.79
C VAL A 4 -7.47 -5.35 -6.45
N GLU A 5 -7.51 -5.12 -7.76
CA GLU A 5 -8.75 -5.04 -8.52
C GLU A 5 -9.51 -6.37 -8.48
N GLU A 6 -8.82 -7.50 -8.67
CA GLU A 6 -9.42 -8.82 -8.59
C GLU A 6 -9.96 -9.11 -7.17
N GLU A 7 -9.25 -8.73 -6.12
CA GLU A 7 -9.72 -8.81 -4.73
C GLU A 7 -11.02 -8.01 -4.54
N PHE A 8 -11.05 -6.80 -5.08
CA PHE A 8 -12.16 -5.86 -4.93
C PHE A 8 -13.41 -6.34 -5.66
N GLU A 9 -13.27 -6.98 -6.83
CA GLU A 9 -14.40 -7.59 -7.53
C GLU A 9 -15.09 -8.68 -6.68
N CYS A 10 -14.33 -9.47 -5.91
CA CYS A 10 -14.93 -10.45 -5.00
C CYS A 10 -15.69 -9.80 -3.84
N VAL A 11 -15.18 -8.69 -3.30
CA VAL A 11 -15.85 -7.93 -2.24
C VAL A 11 -17.13 -7.29 -2.79
N ALA A 12 -17.07 -6.64 -3.96
CA ALA A 12 -18.22 -6.06 -4.63
C ALA A 12 -19.29 -7.10 -4.98
N ALA A 13 -18.88 -8.32 -5.33
CA ALA A 13 -19.79 -9.46 -5.53
C ALA A 13 -20.43 -10.00 -4.22
N GLY A 14 -20.10 -9.41 -3.06
CA GLY A 14 -20.62 -9.82 -1.76
C GLY A 14 -20.10 -11.19 -1.30
N THR A 15 -18.98 -11.67 -1.87
CA THR A 15 -18.46 -13.02 -1.60
C THR A 15 -17.54 -13.04 -0.37
N GLY A 16 -17.16 -11.89 0.17
CA GLY A 16 -16.37 -11.78 1.40
C GLY A 16 -15.92 -10.36 1.72
N ILE A 17 -15.04 -10.25 2.71
CA ILE A 17 -14.32 -9.03 3.10
C ILE A 17 -12.81 -9.25 3.00
N THR A 18 -12.04 -8.19 2.82
CA THR A 18 -10.57 -8.23 2.81
C THR A 18 -10.00 -7.06 3.61
N LEU A 19 -8.75 -7.17 4.02
CA LEU A 19 -7.99 -6.08 4.66
C LEU A 19 -7.03 -5.51 3.64
N VAL A 20 -6.99 -4.18 3.55
CA VAL A 20 -6.06 -3.47 2.68
C VAL A 20 -5.35 -2.35 3.43
N PRO A 21 -4.13 -1.98 3.00
CA PRO A 21 -3.50 -0.75 3.46
C PRO A 21 -4.39 0.46 3.19
N HIS A 22 -4.31 1.48 4.05
CA HIS A 22 -5.06 2.73 3.90
C HIS A 22 -4.84 3.36 2.52
N SER A 23 -3.59 3.37 2.04
CA SER A 23 -3.23 3.90 0.71
C SER A 23 -3.97 3.20 -0.44
N VAL A 24 -4.21 1.89 -0.32
CA VAL A 24 -4.96 1.12 -1.32
C VAL A 24 -6.44 1.51 -1.28
N ALA A 25 -7.02 1.67 -0.09
CA ALA A 25 -8.41 2.11 0.04
C ALA A 25 -8.65 3.51 -0.55
N GLU A 26 -7.68 4.43 -0.42
CA GLU A 26 -7.74 5.77 -1.01
C GLU A 26 -7.53 5.75 -2.53
N GLN A 27 -6.49 5.05 -3.01
CA GLN A 27 -6.14 5.02 -4.43
C GLN A 27 -7.17 4.27 -5.27
N TYR A 28 -7.82 3.24 -4.71
CA TYR A 28 -8.77 2.37 -5.41
C TYR A 28 -10.18 2.48 -4.84
N SER A 29 -10.63 3.69 -4.51
CA SER A 29 -12.01 3.92 -4.06
C SER A 29 -13.03 3.54 -5.14
N ARG A 30 -14.10 2.84 -4.73
CA ARG A 30 -15.22 2.48 -5.60
C ARG A 30 -16.56 2.71 -4.88
N PRO A 31 -17.63 3.11 -5.59
CA PRO A 31 -18.92 3.40 -4.96
C PRO A 31 -19.66 2.15 -4.45
N ASP A 32 -19.31 0.97 -4.94
CA ASP A 32 -19.90 -0.33 -4.59
C ASP A 32 -19.17 -1.04 -3.44
N ILE A 33 -18.12 -0.44 -2.88
CA ILE A 33 -17.32 -0.99 -1.77
C ILE A 33 -17.15 0.07 -0.68
N SER A 34 -17.43 -0.30 0.57
CA SER A 34 -17.13 0.54 1.73
C SER A 34 -15.86 0.06 2.41
N CYS A 35 -14.89 0.98 2.58
CA CYS A 35 -13.68 0.73 3.37
C CYS A 35 -13.87 1.33 4.77
N VAL A 36 -13.71 0.50 5.81
CA VAL A 36 -13.80 0.92 7.21
C VAL A 36 -12.42 0.92 7.84
N PRO A 37 -11.96 2.03 8.44
CA PRO A 37 -10.66 2.07 9.11
C PRO A 37 -10.57 1.09 10.28
N VAL A 38 -9.50 0.32 10.33
CA VAL A 38 -9.14 -0.53 11.49
C VAL A 38 -8.16 0.25 12.34
N THR A 39 -8.61 0.72 13.52
CA THR A 39 -7.85 1.67 14.35
C THR A 39 -6.96 1.02 15.41
N ASP A 40 -7.11 -0.28 15.63
CA ASP A 40 -6.37 -1.08 16.62
C ASP A 40 -5.29 -1.97 15.98
N ALA A 41 -5.09 -1.85 14.67
CA ALA A 41 -3.99 -2.49 13.96
C ALA A 41 -2.69 -1.69 14.13
N GLU A 42 -1.58 -2.41 14.30
CA GLU A 42 -0.25 -1.81 14.29
C GLU A 42 0.03 -1.20 12.89
N PRO A 43 0.64 -0.01 12.80
CA PRO A 43 0.96 0.60 11.51
C PRO A 43 1.92 -0.26 10.67
N ASP A 44 1.65 -0.38 9.38
CA ASP A 44 2.59 -0.97 8.44
C ASP A 44 3.72 0.01 8.08
N GLN A 45 4.94 -0.49 7.89
CA GLN A 45 6.10 0.33 7.53
C GLN A 45 6.68 -0.11 6.18
N VAL A 46 6.58 0.78 5.20
CA VAL A 46 7.21 0.60 3.89
C VAL A 46 8.63 1.18 3.93
N LEU A 47 9.62 0.31 3.72
CA LEU A 47 11.04 0.69 3.77
C LEU A 47 11.69 0.56 2.38
N PRO A 48 12.46 1.58 1.91
CA PRO A 48 13.33 1.41 0.76
C PRO A 48 14.40 0.35 1.04
N ALA A 49 14.52 -0.65 0.17
CA ALA A 49 15.53 -1.71 0.28
C ALA A 49 16.44 -1.72 -0.95
N GLY A 50 17.74 -1.94 -0.74
CA GLY A 50 18.75 -1.97 -1.80
C GLY A 50 19.95 -2.84 -1.46
N ALA A 51 20.75 -3.18 -2.48
CA ALA A 51 21.95 -4.00 -2.29
C ALA A 51 23.01 -3.25 -1.47
N ALA A 52 23.43 -3.83 -0.33
CA ALA A 52 24.31 -3.19 0.66
C ALA A 52 25.66 -2.68 0.11
N GLY A 53 26.20 -3.30 -0.94
CA GLY A 53 27.47 -2.90 -1.56
C GLY A 53 27.35 -1.83 -2.66
N ARG A 54 26.13 -1.46 -3.06
CA ARG A 54 25.90 -0.57 -4.19
C ARG A 54 25.89 0.89 -3.72
N ARG A 55 27.00 1.59 -3.95
CA ARG A 55 27.12 3.03 -3.69
C ARG A 55 26.88 3.80 -4.98
N SER A 56 25.76 4.52 -5.05
CA SER A 56 25.42 5.42 -6.15
C SER A 56 24.80 6.70 -5.58
N PRO A 57 25.35 7.89 -5.91
CA PRO A 57 24.77 9.15 -5.46
C PRO A 57 23.30 9.31 -5.84
N LEU A 58 22.88 8.78 -7.00
CA LEU A 58 21.49 8.82 -7.43
C LEU A 58 20.56 7.95 -6.58
N ILE A 59 21.04 6.78 -6.12
CA ILE A 59 20.26 5.90 -5.25
C ILE A 59 20.12 6.55 -3.87
N THR A 60 21.21 7.13 -3.35
CA THR A 60 21.19 7.88 -2.09
C THR A 60 20.19 9.03 -2.16
N ALA A 61 20.27 9.88 -3.19
CA ALA A 61 19.35 11.00 -3.36
C ALA A 61 17.88 10.55 -3.50
N PHE A 62 17.62 9.44 -4.19
CA PHE A 62 16.27 8.87 -4.28
C PHE A 62 15.74 8.41 -2.92
N VAL A 63 16.55 7.70 -2.14
CA VAL A 63 16.15 7.22 -0.80
C VAL A 63 15.89 8.41 0.14
N GLU A 64 16.76 9.42 0.12
CA GLU A 64 16.58 10.65 0.92
C GLU A 64 15.28 11.38 0.55
N ALA A 65 15.00 11.51 -0.75
CA ALA A 65 13.75 12.12 -1.22
C ALA A 65 12.51 11.30 -0.81
N ALA A 66 12.58 9.96 -0.91
CA ALA A 66 11.48 9.08 -0.55
C ALA A 66 11.23 8.98 0.97
N GLN A 67 12.24 9.25 1.81
CA GLN A 67 12.14 9.24 3.28
C GLN A 67 11.82 10.61 3.87
N SER A 68 11.91 11.68 3.07
CA SER A 68 11.55 13.02 3.53
C SER A 68 10.03 13.09 3.73
N PRO A 69 9.54 13.51 4.92
CA PRO A 69 8.11 13.73 5.11
C PRO A 69 7.62 14.81 4.13
N GLY A 70 6.52 14.51 3.42
CA GLY A 70 5.88 15.42 2.47
C GLY A 70 5.11 16.55 3.12
#